data_AF-A0A6I9R9F6-F1
#
_entry.id   AF-A0A6I9R9F6-F1
#
_cell.length_a   1.000
_cell.length_b   1.000
_cell.length_c   1.000
_cell.angle_alpha   90.00
_cell.angle_beta   90.00
_cell.angle_gamma   90.00
#
_symmetry.space_group_name_H-M   'P 1'
#
loop_
_entity.id
_entity.type
_entity.pdbx_description
1 polymer ?
#
loop_
_entity_poly.entity_id
_entity_poly.type
_entity_poly.pdbx_seq_one_letter_code
_entity_poly.pdbx_strand_id
1 'polypeptide(L)'
;MAACSLKPSTSIALRPLRLPRPFSKSSKPTLFSISCGPRDHRWPLLRGRTLSTEAILAVQALKRALDDDSKVEQVVSTAFVRLLKPDLVAALAELRRQGQWRLAGKVFVAARKEFSSNPDYSLYAAMVAAMARNGMREEIGLLVSDLLAEREKGDGFSADDIRGLARVVQALIGVGSGKAVKYMYREMKRRNCVPNEFLFKDLMRGLRGLGEGEAADDVERDFEVWSNGGSRSELLRV
;
A
#
# COMPACT_ATOMS: atom_id res chain seq x y z
N MET A 1 -45.76 -35.35 48.74
CA MET A 1 -45.87 -35.88 47.36
C MET A 1 -44.94 -35.03 46.49
N ALA A 2 -43.96 -35.50 45.74
CA ALA A 2 -43.45 -36.82 45.42
C ALA A 2 -41.92 -36.71 45.28
N ALA A 3 -41.20 -37.77 45.63
CA ALA A 3 -39.77 -37.89 45.41
C ALA A 3 -39.45 -37.94 43.91
N CYS A 4 -38.37 -37.27 43.47
CA CYS A 4 -37.75 -37.60 42.20
C CYS A 4 -36.23 -37.54 42.32
N SER A 5 -35.66 -38.69 41.95
CA SER A 5 -34.28 -39.11 42.13
C SER A 5 -33.30 -38.37 41.23
N LEU A 6 -32.10 -38.14 41.77
CA LEU A 6 -30.88 -37.80 41.05
C LEU A 6 -30.60 -38.79 39.90
N LYS A 7 -30.17 -38.27 38.75
CA LYS A 7 -29.06 -38.87 37.97
C LYS A 7 -28.19 -37.76 37.34
N PRO A 8 -26.86 -37.82 37.50
CA PRO A 8 -25.94 -36.90 36.83
C PRO A 8 -25.82 -37.27 35.35
N SER A 9 -25.83 -36.25 34.50
CA SER A 9 -25.60 -36.39 33.06
C SER A 9 -24.19 -36.90 32.78
N THR A 10 -24.16 -37.95 31.98
CA THR A 10 -23.03 -38.75 31.48
C THR A 10 -21.76 -37.97 31.15
N SER A 11 -20.65 -38.41 31.72
CA SER A 11 -19.29 -38.12 31.29
C SER A 11 -19.06 -38.58 29.84
N ILE A 12 -18.57 -37.67 28.99
CA ILE A 12 -18.09 -37.99 27.64
C ILE A 12 -16.85 -38.88 27.78
N ALA A 13 -16.98 -40.16 27.45
CA ALA A 13 -15.84 -41.06 27.34
C ALA A 13 -15.08 -40.74 26.04
N LEU A 14 -13.88 -40.16 26.17
CA LEU A 14 -12.94 -40.05 25.07
C LEU A 14 -12.52 -41.46 24.62
N ARG A 15 -12.82 -41.82 23.38
CA ARG A 15 -12.29 -43.03 22.74
C ARG A 15 -10.76 -42.96 22.73
N PRO A 16 -10.03 -43.99 23.16
CA PRO A 16 -8.58 -44.01 23.00
C PRO A 16 -8.25 -44.01 21.51
N LEU A 17 -7.48 -43.03 21.07
CA LEU A 17 -6.85 -43.06 19.75
C LEU A 17 -5.87 -44.24 19.72
N ARG A 18 -6.14 -45.22 18.84
CA ARG A 18 -5.19 -46.29 18.56
C ARG A 18 -3.97 -45.67 17.90
N LEU A 19 -2.87 -45.55 18.63
CA LEU A 19 -1.56 -45.23 18.07
C LEU A 19 -1.17 -46.35 17.08
N PRO A 20 -0.71 -46.03 15.85
CA PRO A 20 -0.17 -47.02 14.95
C PRO A 20 1.05 -47.69 15.59
N ARG A 21 1.13 -49.02 15.46
CA ARG A 21 2.30 -49.80 15.87
C ARG A 21 3.55 -49.28 15.16
N PRO A 22 4.73 -49.29 15.80
CA PRO A 22 5.98 -48.96 15.13
C PRO A 22 6.22 -49.98 14.02
N PHE A 23 6.35 -49.48 12.78
CA PHE A 23 6.64 -50.31 11.62
C PHE A 23 7.99 -51.00 11.79
N SER A 24 7.96 -52.32 11.54
CA SER A 24 9.10 -53.21 11.44
C SER A 24 10.16 -52.66 10.48
N LYS A 25 11.41 -52.59 10.93
CA LYS A 25 12.57 -52.24 10.11
C LYS A 25 12.84 -53.37 9.13
N SER A 26 12.61 -53.16 7.83
CA SER A 26 13.38 -53.72 6.70
C SER A 26 12.55 -53.73 5.42
N SER A 27 12.77 -52.74 4.55
CA SER A 27 12.91 -52.93 3.10
C SER A 27 13.26 -51.60 2.44
N LYS A 28 14.17 -51.65 1.47
CA LYS A 28 14.82 -50.55 0.73
C LYS A 28 13.88 -49.37 0.38
N PRO A 29 14.38 -48.11 0.37
CA PRO A 29 13.56 -46.97 -0.02
C PRO A 29 13.22 -47.09 -1.51
N THR A 30 11.98 -47.45 -1.82
CA THR A 30 11.42 -47.20 -3.14
C THR A 30 11.38 -45.68 -3.32
N LEU A 31 12.22 -45.18 -4.24
CA LEU A 31 12.12 -43.84 -4.78
C LEU A 31 10.69 -43.66 -5.32
N PHE A 32 9.81 -43.05 -4.53
CA PHE A 32 8.58 -42.51 -5.07
C PHE A 32 8.97 -41.31 -5.92
N SER A 33 9.14 -41.55 -7.21
CA SER A 33 9.13 -40.52 -8.24
C SER A 33 7.78 -39.81 -8.12
N ILE A 34 7.78 -38.63 -7.47
CA ILE A 34 6.66 -37.70 -7.58
C ILE A 34 6.73 -37.12 -8.99
N SER A 35 6.17 -37.84 -9.95
CA SER A 35 5.98 -37.33 -11.30
C SER A 35 4.83 -36.34 -11.27
N CYS A 36 5.15 -35.05 -11.21
CA CYS A 36 4.19 -34.01 -11.54
C CYS A 36 3.84 -34.18 -13.03
N GLY A 37 2.58 -34.45 -13.35
CA GLY A 37 2.12 -34.68 -14.73
C GLY A 37 2.50 -33.55 -15.70
N PRO A 38 2.46 -33.81 -17.02
CA PRO A 38 2.97 -32.90 -18.05
C PRO A 38 2.41 -31.49 -17.87
N ARG A 39 3.29 -30.51 -17.69
CA ARG A 39 2.91 -29.09 -17.48
C ARG A 39 2.52 -28.39 -18.80
N ASP A 40 2.38 -29.16 -19.88
CA ASP A 40 2.53 -28.67 -21.25
C ASP A 40 1.20 -28.21 -21.88
N HIS A 41 0.10 -28.24 -21.13
CA HIS A 41 -1.23 -27.80 -21.58
C HIS A 41 -1.89 -26.79 -20.66
N ARG A 42 -1.11 -26.05 -19.87
CA ARG A 42 -1.66 -24.86 -19.24
C ARG A 42 -1.77 -23.81 -20.33
N TRP A 43 -2.97 -23.68 -20.92
CA TRP A 43 -3.33 -22.51 -21.72
C TRP A 43 -2.79 -21.28 -21.00
N PRO A 44 -2.02 -20.41 -21.67
CA PRO A 44 -1.49 -19.24 -21.00
C PRO A 44 -2.73 -18.52 -20.47
N LEU A 45 -2.80 -18.35 -19.13
CA LEU A 45 -4.04 -17.89 -18.48
C LEU A 45 -4.19 -16.39 -18.70
N LEU A 46 -4.39 -16.04 -19.98
CA LEU A 46 -4.23 -14.73 -20.60
C LEU A 46 -5.53 -13.92 -20.59
N ARG A 47 -6.66 -14.50 -20.17
CA ARG A 47 -7.91 -13.75 -20.04
C ARG A 47 -8.20 -13.52 -18.56
N GLY A 48 -7.92 -12.31 -18.09
CA GLY A 48 -8.29 -11.83 -16.75
C GLY A 48 -7.14 -11.67 -15.76
N ARG A 49 -5.88 -11.91 -16.14
CA ARG A 49 -4.74 -11.56 -15.27
C ARG A 49 -4.34 -10.10 -15.46
N THR A 50 -4.26 -9.40 -14.34
CA THR A 50 -3.68 -8.06 -14.23
C THR A 50 -2.15 -8.07 -14.30
N LEU A 51 -1.50 -9.23 -14.16
CA LEU A 51 -0.04 -9.40 -14.11
C LEU A 51 0.52 -10.09 -15.36
N SER A 52 1.55 -9.50 -15.97
CA SER A 52 2.37 -10.14 -17.00
C SER A 52 3.25 -11.26 -16.43
N THR A 53 3.80 -12.11 -17.29
CA THR A 53 4.76 -13.15 -16.88
C THR A 53 5.99 -12.54 -16.21
N GLU A 54 6.50 -11.43 -16.73
CA GLU A 54 7.65 -10.70 -16.17
C GLU A 54 7.33 -10.18 -14.76
N ALA A 55 6.17 -9.56 -14.57
CA ALA A 55 5.72 -9.10 -13.26
C ALA A 55 5.60 -10.26 -12.25
N ILE A 56 5.07 -11.42 -12.69
CA ILE A 56 4.96 -12.62 -11.85
C ILE A 56 6.34 -13.11 -11.43
N LEU A 57 7.28 -13.23 -12.38
CA LEU A 57 8.63 -13.71 -12.10
C LEU A 57 9.38 -12.75 -11.18
N ALA A 58 9.27 -11.44 -11.40
CA ALA A 58 9.87 -10.41 -10.55
C ALA A 58 9.34 -10.49 -9.10
N VAL A 59 8.03 -10.57 -8.91
CA VAL A 59 7.41 -10.74 -7.57
C VAL A 59 7.87 -12.02 -6.90
N GLN A 60 7.95 -13.13 -7.63
CA GLN A 60 8.43 -14.39 -7.06
C GLN A 60 9.91 -14.35 -6.69
N ALA A 61 10.76 -13.76 -7.54
CA ALA A 61 12.18 -13.57 -7.24
C ALA A 61 12.37 -12.74 -5.97
N LEU A 62 11.63 -11.63 -5.86
CA LEU A 62 11.69 -10.74 -4.70
C LEU A 62 11.30 -11.44 -3.40
N LYS A 63 10.24 -12.25 -3.44
CA LYS A 63 9.80 -13.03 -2.28
C LYS A 63 10.80 -14.10 -1.85
N ARG A 64 11.53 -14.71 -2.80
CA ARG A 64 12.60 -15.68 -2.47
C ARG A 64 13.82 -15.00 -1.85
N ALA A 65 14.01 -13.71 -2.12
CA ALA A 65 15.08 -12.91 -1.55
C ALA A 65 14.75 -12.30 -0.18
N LEU A 66 13.53 -12.50 0.36
CA LEU A 66 13.01 -11.78 1.54
C LEU A 66 13.96 -11.76 2.75
N ASP A 67 14.71 -12.84 2.99
CA ASP A 67 15.61 -12.97 4.14
C ASP A 67 17.01 -12.36 3.92
N ASP A 68 17.29 -11.80 2.73
CA ASP A 68 18.59 -11.28 2.34
C ASP A 68 18.41 -9.91 1.67
N ASP A 69 18.63 -8.85 2.44
CA ASP A 69 18.42 -7.47 1.98
C ASP A 69 19.31 -7.12 0.77
N SER A 70 20.51 -7.66 0.67
CA SER A 70 21.37 -7.45 -0.51
C SER A 70 20.76 -8.09 -1.76
N LYS A 71 20.19 -9.30 -1.64
CA LYS A 71 19.45 -9.92 -2.75
C LYS A 71 18.16 -9.17 -3.08
N VAL A 72 17.46 -8.64 -2.09
CA VAL A 72 16.27 -7.80 -2.33
C VAL A 72 16.63 -6.60 -3.19
N GLU A 73 17.66 -5.83 -2.81
CA GLU A 73 18.11 -4.66 -3.58
C GLU A 73 18.59 -5.05 -4.98
N GLN A 74 19.26 -6.20 -5.13
CA GLN A 74 19.65 -6.73 -6.43
C GLN A 74 18.44 -7.06 -7.30
N VAL A 75 17.42 -7.75 -6.78
CA VAL A 75 16.20 -8.06 -7.54
C VAL A 75 15.44 -6.80 -7.91
N VAL A 76 15.34 -5.84 -7.01
CA VAL A 76 14.67 -4.56 -7.27
C VAL A 76 15.35 -3.82 -8.42
N SER A 77 16.67 -3.64 -8.35
CA SER A 77 17.45 -2.90 -9.37
C SER A 77 17.51 -3.61 -10.72
N THR A 78 17.51 -4.95 -10.75
CA THR A 78 17.63 -5.71 -12.00
C THR A 78 16.29 -6.04 -12.65
N ALA A 79 15.26 -6.38 -11.87
CA ALA A 79 13.97 -6.83 -12.40
C ALA A 79 12.92 -5.72 -12.40
N PHE A 80 12.72 -5.01 -11.28
CA PHE A 80 11.59 -4.08 -11.13
C PHE A 80 11.79 -2.75 -11.83
N VAL A 81 13.00 -2.21 -11.83
CA VAL A 81 13.35 -0.95 -12.53
C VAL A 81 13.15 -1.07 -14.05
N ARG A 82 13.27 -2.29 -14.59
CA ARG A 82 13.11 -2.56 -16.03
C ARG A 82 11.67 -2.89 -16.44
N LEU A 83 10.76 -3.08 -15.48
CA LEU A 83 9.36 -3.34 -15.79
C LEU A 83 8.71 -2.10 -16.41
N LEU A 84 7.84 -2.35 -17.39
CA LEU A 84 6.96 -1.30 -17.90
C LEU A 84 6.06 -0.79 -16.77
N LYS A 85 5.68 0.49 -16.81
CA LYS A 85 4.79 1.12 -15.82
C LYS A 85 3.55 0.26 -15.47
N PRO A 86 2.76 -0.29 -16.42
CA PRO A 86 1.61 -1.12 -16.07
C PRO A 86 1.99 -2.38 -15.28
N ASP A 87 3.08 -3.04 -15.64
CA ASP A 87 3.56 -4.26 -14.98
C ASP A 87 4.08 -3.97 -13.58
N LEU A 88 4.77 -2.84 -13.39
CA LEU A 88 5.20 -2.40 -12.07
C LEU A 88 4.01 -2.07 -11.16
N VAL A 89 3.02 -1.34 -11.66
CA VAL A 89 1.80 -1.01 -10.90
C VAL A 89 1.07 -2.30 -10.51
N ALA A 90 0.96 -3.25 -11.43
CA ALA A 90 0.36 -4.55 -11.17
C ALA A 90 1.17 -5.36 -10.13
N ALA A 91 2.49 -5.39 -10.25
CA ALA A 91 3.37 -6.09 -9.31
C ALA A 91 3.28 -5.50 -7.89
N LEU A 92 3.25 -4.17 -7.76
CA LEU A 92 3.02 -3.49 -6.48
C LEU A 92 1.64 -3.80 -5.89
N ALA A 93 0.59 -3.81 -6.73
CA ALA A 93 -0.74 -4.22 -6.30
C ALA A 93 -0.75 -5.66 -5.78
N GLU A 94 -0.04 -6.57 -6.45
CA GLU A 94 0.05 -7.97 -6.03
C GLU A 94 0.85 -8.15 -4.73
N LEU A 95 1.99 -7.47 -4.57
CA LEU A 95 2.75 -7.51 -3.31
C LEU A 95 1.88 -7.05 -2.14
N ARG A 96 1.12 -5.96 -2.33
CA ARG A 96 0.20 -5.45 -1.31
C ARG A 96 -0.96 -6.39 -1.03
N ARG A 97 -1.53 -7.01 -2.06
CA ARG A 97 -2.59 -8.02 -1.93
C ARG A 97 -2.13 -9.23 -1.11
N GLN A 98 -0.85 -9.60 -1.23
CA GLN A 98 -0.21 -10.65 -0.43
C GLN A 98 0.26 -10.19 0.96
N GLY A 99 0.03 -8.93 1.34
CA GLY A 99 0.49 -8.39 2.63
C GLY A 99 2.01 -8.13 2.71
N GLN A 100 2.74 -8.23 1.59
CA GLN A 100 4.18 -8.01 1.50
C GLN A 100 4.52 -6.51 1.44
N TRP A 101 4.04 -5.74 2.42
CA TRP A 101 4.12 -4.28 2.40
C TRP A 101 5.55 -3.75 2.48
N ARG A 102 6.47 -4.45 3.17
CA ARG A 102 7.89 -4.08 3.26
C ARG A 102 8.55 -4.13 1.89
N LEU A 103 8.36 -5.25 1.19
CA LEU A 103 8.84 -5.45 -0.18
C LEU A 103 8.19 -4.45 -1.15
N ALA A 104 6.87 -4.22 -1.02
CA ALA A 104 6.17 -3.22 -1.82
C ALA A 104 6.74 -1.81 -1.61
N GLY A 105 7.08 -1.43 -0.37
CA GLY A 105 7.73 -0.16 -0.05
C GLY A 105 9.10 -0.03 -0.73
N LYS A 106 9.96 -1.05 -0.64
CA LYS A 106 11.28 -1.06 -1.30
C LYS A 106 11.16 -0.92 -2.82
N VAL A 107 10.29 -1.73 -3.45
CA VAL A 107 10.02 -1.64 -4.89
C VAL A 107 9.50 -0.26 -5.26
N PHE A 108 8.56 0.28 -4.49
CA PHE A 108 7.97 1.59 -4.76
C PHE A 108 9.02 2.71 -4.72
N VAL A 109 9.87 2.73 -3.70
CA VAL A 109 10.93 3.74 -3.54
C VAL A 109 11.95 3.68 -4.68
N ALA A 110 12.34 2.49 -5.11
CA ALA A 110 13.29 2.32 -6.20
C ALA A 110 12.67 2.69 -7.55
N ALA A 111 11.45 2.25 -7.81
CA ALA A 111 10.84 2.37 -9.12
C ALA A 111 10.19 3.74 -9.38
N ARG A 112 9.76 4.48 -8.35
CA ARG A 112 9.18 5.83 -8.53
C ARG A 112 10.14 6.83 -9.17
N LYS A 113 11.46 6.67 -8.97
CA LYS A 113 12.49 7.52 -9.57
C LYS A 113 12.47 7.45 -11.10
N GLU A 114 12.11 6.31 -11.67
CA GLU A 114 12.01 6.10 -13.12
C GLU A 114 10.77 6.79 -13.73
N PHE A 115 9.74 7.06 -12.92
CA PHE A 115 8.47 7.64 -13.38
C PHE A 115 8.18 9.02 -12.76
N SER A 116 9.21 9.68 -12.20
CA SER A 116 9.05 10.91 -11.42
C SER A 116 8.45 12.08 -12.21
N SER A 117 8.49 12.04 -13.54
CA SER A 117 7.89 13.07 -14.40
C SER A 117 6.36 13.07 -14.37
N ASN A 118 5.74 11.91 -14.10
CA ASN A 118 4.29 11.79 -14.00
C ASN A 118 3.91 10.77 -12.90
N PRO A 119 3.92 11.22 -11.62
CA PRO A 119 3.64 10.34 -10.50
C PRO A 119 2.23 9.77 -10.59
N ASP A 120 2.10 8.49 -10.28
CA ASP A 120 0.79 7.84 -10.20
C ASP A 120 0.17 8.10 -8.84
N TYR A 121 -0.63 9.17 -8.75
CA TYR A 121 -1.32 9.55 -7.51
C TYR A 121 -2.23 8.46 -6.94
N SER A 122 -2.80 7.61 -7.79
CA SER A 122 -3.64 6.49 -7.34
C SER A 122 -2.80 5.43 -6.67
N LEU A 123 -1.62 5.13 -7.23
CA LEU A 123 -0.64 4.24 -6.60
C LEU A 123 -0.17 4.80 -5.25
N TYR A 124 0.16 6.09 -5.18
CA TYR A 124 0.55 6.77 -3.93
C TYR A 124 -0.54 6.67 -2.85
N ALA A 125 -1.79 7.02 -3.17
CA ALA A 125 -2.93 6.90 -2.26
C ALA A 125 -3.11 5.46 -1.75
N ALA A 126 -2.90 4.50 -2.66
CA ALA A 126 -3.04 3.09 -2.36
C ALA A 126 -1.87 2.59 -1.47
N MET A 127 -0.64 3.09 -1.66
CA MET A 127 0.50 2.86 -0.75
C MET A 127 0.26 3.44 0.64
N VAL A 128 -0.26 4.67 0.75
CA VAL A 128 -0.66 5.28 2.03
C VAL A 128 -1.61 4.37 2.80
N ALA A 129 -2.67 3.88 2.14
CA ALA A 129 -3.63 2.98 2.78
C ALA A 129 -2.99 1.65 3.21
N ALA A 130 -2.03 1.13 2.45
CA ALA A 130 -1.32 -0.10 2.79
C ALA A 130 -0.36 0.10 3.97
N MET A 131 0.41 1.18 3.99
CA MET A 131 1.34 1.51 5.08
C MET A 131 0.59 1.74 6.40
N ALA A 132 -0.51 2.51 6.36
CA ALA A 132 -1.33 2.78 7.54
C ALA A 132 -1.90 1.50 8.17
N ARG A 133 -2.41 0.56 7.34
CA ARG A 133 -2.92 -0.74 7.79
C ARG A 133 -1.87 -1.62 8.45
N ASN A 134 -0.58 -1.37 8.20
CA ASN A 134 0.54 -2.14 8.74
C ASN A 134 1.33 -1.38 9.81
N GLY A 135 0.81 -0.25 10.31
CA GLY A 135 1.42 0.51 11.41
C GLY A 135 2.60 1.40 11.01
N MET A 136 2.90 1.54 9.72
CA MET A 136 3.98 2.38 9.19
C MET A 136 3.56 3.85 9.05
N ARG A 137 3.32 4.53 10.16
CA ARG A 137 2.80 5.90 10.12
C ARG A 137 3.88 6.92 9.74
N GLU A 138 5.13 6.69 10.12
CA GLU A 138 6.23 7.62 9.87
C GLU A 138 6.62 7.65 8.39
N GLU A 139 6.52 6.50 7.72
CA GLU A 139 6.86 6.34 6.32
C GLU A 139 5.84 7.00 5.39
N ILE A 140 4.61 7.24 5.86
CA ILE A 140 3.60 8.00 5.11
C ILE A 140 4.06 9.45 4.91
N GLY A 141 4.71 10.06 5.92
CA GLY A 141 5.23 11.43 5.81
C GLY A 141 6.34 11.52 4.75
N LEU A 142 7.27 10.56 4.75
CA LEU A 142 8.33 10.46 3.74
C LEU A 142 7.73 10.30 2.34
N LEU A 143 6.76 9.39 2.19
CA LEU A 143 6.07 9.14 0.93
C LEU A 143 5.41 10.40 0.36
N VAL A 144 4.75 11.20 1.21
CA VAL A 144 4.13 12.47 0.82
C VAL A 144 5.18 13.52 0.44
N SER A 145 6.26 13.61 1.22
CA SER A 145 7.37 14.52 0.93
C SER A 145 8.01 14.22 -0.42
N ASP A 146 8.25 12.94 -0.70
CA ASP A 146 8.84 12.48 -1.94
C ASP A 146 7.92 12.75 -3.14
N LEU A 147 6.61 12.51 -3.01
CA LEU A 147 5.64 12.81 -4.07
C LEU A 147 5.72 14.27 -4.53
N LEU A 148 5.72 15.19 -3.56
CA LEU A 148 5.74 16.62 -3.84
C LEU A 148 7.11 17.08 -4.36
N ALA A 149 8.20 16.46 -3.91
CA ALA A 149 9.57 16.72 -4.40
C ALA A 149 9.82 16.20 -5.81
N GLU A 150 9.24 15.06 -6.17
CA GLU A 150 9.28 14.54 -7.54
C GLU A 150 8.51 15.46 -8.48
N ARG A 151 7.33 15.96 -8.06
CA ARG A 151 6.49 16.81 -8.89
C ARG A 151 7.02 18.24 -9.06
N GLU A 152 7.68 18.81 -8.06
CA GLU A 152 8.20 20.18 -8.11
C GLU A 152 9.25 20.39 -9.21
N LYS A 153 9.92 19.33 -9.69
CA LYS A 153 10.99 19.41 -10.70
C LYS A 153 10.54 19.81 -12.12
N GLY A 154 9.25 20.11 -12.34
CA GLY A 154 8.68 20.50 -13.64
C GLY A 154 8.11 21.92 -13.65
N ASP A 155 7.21 22.19 -14.59
CA ASP A 155 6.55 23.49 -14.79
C ASP A 155 5.50 23.85 -13.71
N GLY A 156 5.67 23.33 -12.49
CA GLY A 156 4.72 23.44 -11.38
C GLY A 156 3.60 22.40 -11.41
N PHE A 157 2.52 22.69 -10.68
CA PHE A 157 1.38 21.78 -10.50
C PHE A 157 0.26 22.09 -11.50
N SER A 158 -0.04 21.13 -12.38
CA SER A 158 -1.17 21.20 -13.30
C SER A 158 -2.50 20.90 -12.60
N ALA A 159 -3.62 21.17 -13.26
CA ALA A 159 -4.95 20.82 -12.74
C ALA A 159 -5.11 19.31 -12.47
N ASP A 160 -4.46 18.46 -13.28
CA ASP A 160 -4.48 17.02 -13.08
C ASP A 160 -3.66 16.59 -11.86
N ASP A 161 -2.56 17.30 -11.59
CA ASP A 161 -1.79 17.10 -10.36
C ASP A 161 -2.63 17.47 -9.13
N ILE A 162 -3.34 18.60 -9.16
CA ILE A 162 -4.23 18.99 -8.05
C ILE A 162 -5.31 17.91 -7.81
N ARG A 163 -5.91 17.38 -8.89
CA ARG A 163 -6.89 16.28 -8.81
C ARG A 163 -6.24 14.99 -8.27
N GLY A 164 -4.99 14.73 -8.64
CA GLY A 164 -4.19 13.62 -8.14
C GLY A 164 -3.90 13.73 -6.64
N LEU A 165 -3.36 14.86 -6.21
CA LEU A 165 -3.08 15.20 -4.82
C LEU A 165 -4.34 15.12 -3.95
N ALA A 166 -5.51 15.53 -4.48
CA ALA A 166 -6.77 15.37 -3.78
C ALA A 166 -7.08 13.90 -3.42
N ARG A 167 -6.77 12.94 -4.31
CA ARG A 167 -6.93 11.50 -3.99
C ARG A 167 -5.99 11.05 -2.87
N VAL A 168 -4.77 11.59 -2.85
CA VAL A 168 -3.80 11.29 -1.77
C VAL A 168 -4.29 11.89 -0.45
N VAL A 169 -4.76 13.14 -0.45
CA VAL A 169 -5.36 13.79 0.73
C VAL A 169 -6.56 12.99 1.25
N GLN A 170 -7.46 12.56 0.38
CA GLN A 170 -8.59 11.72 0.77
C GLN A 170 -8.15 10.38 1.38
N ALA A 171 -7.07 9.78 0.87
CA ALA A 171 -6.49 8.58 1.48
C ALA A 171 -5.91 8.86 2.87
N LEU A 172 -5.21 9.99 3.05
CA LEU A 172 -4.67 10.41 4.35
C LEU A 172 -5.77 10.67 5.38
N ILE A 173 -6.87 11.31 4.96
CA ILE A 173 -8.07 11.51 5.77
C ILE A 173 -8.68 10.16 6.14
N GLY A 174 -8.85 9.27 5.17
CA GLY A 174 -9.45 7.94 5.36
C GLY A 174 -8.66 7.04 6.32
N VAL A 175 -7.33 7.19 6.40
CA VAL A 175 -6.50 6.47 7.38
C VAL A 175 -6.44 7.16 8.75
N GLY A 176 -7.13 8.29 8.91
CA GLY A 176 -7.24 9.01 10.17
C GLY A 176 -5.97 9.75 10.59
N SER A 177 -5.10 10.14 9.65
CA SER A 177 -3.81 10.77 9.99
C SER A 177 -3.87 12.31 9.85
N GLY A 178 -4.39 12.99 10.87
CA GLY A 178 -4.49 14.46 10.89
C GLY A 178 -3.14 15.15 10.67
N LYS A 179 -2.10 14.67 11.36
CA LYS A 179 -0.71 15.13 11.20
C LYS A 179 -0.22 15.05 9.75
N ALA A 180 -0.53 13.97 9.03
CA ALA A 180 -0.09 13.82 7.64
C ALA A 180 -0.90 14.70 6.67
N VAL A 181 -2.19 14.93 6.93
CA VAL A 181 -3.00 15.90 6.18
C VAL A 181 -2.47 17.32 6.38
N LYS A 182 -2.16 17.69 7.64
CA LYS A 182 -1.54 18.98 7.98
C LYS A 182 -0.18 19.14 7.31
N TYR A 183 0.65 18.10 7.34
CA TYR A 183 1.95 18.09 6.66
C TYR A 183 1.82 18.28 5.15
N MET A 184 0.91 17.52 4.51
CA MET A 184 0.64 17.63 3.08
C MET A 184 0.28 19.06 2.68
N TYR A 185 -0.63 19.70 3.42
CA TYR A 185 -1.01 21.09 3.13
C TYR A 185 0.16 22.06 3.26
N ARG A 186 0.95 21.94 4.34
CA ARG A 186 2.12 22.80 4.55
C ARG A 186 3.16 22.64 3.44
N GLU A 187 3.42 21.42 3.00
CA GLU A 187 4.33 21.17 1.88
C GLU A 187 3.78 21.68 0.54
N MET A 188 2.46 21.60 0.33
CA MET A 188 1.82 22.23 -0.82
C MET A 188 2.06 23.75 -0.84
N LYS A 189 1.84 24.44 0.30
CA LYS A 189 2.12 25.88 0.42
C LYS A 189 3.59 26.20 0.12
N ARG A 190 4.53 25.46 0.72
CA ARG A 190 5.97 25.69 0.51
C ARG A 190 6.41 25.58 -0.94
N ARG A 191 5.75 24.72 -1.71
CA ARG A 191 6.07 24.43 -3.12
C ARG A 191 5.19 25.20 -4.09
N ASN A 192 4.49 26.23 -3.62
CA ASN A 192 3.58 27.07 -4.40
C ASN A 192 2.45 26.28 -5.11
N CYS A 193 2.05 25.14 -4.53
CA CYS A 193 0.96 24.32 -5.01
C CYS A 193 -0.37 24.88 -4.49
N VAL A 194 -1.13 25.55 -5.35
CA VAL A 194 -2.43 26.15 -4.98
C VAL A 194 -3.53 25.11 -5.13
N PRO A 195 -4.24 24.73 -4.05
CA PRO A 195 -5.39 23.84 -4.14
C PRO A 195 -6.53 24.44 -4.97
N ASN A 196 -7.41 23.59 -5.51
CA ASN A 196 -8.70 24.03 -6.02
C ASN A 196 -9.75 24.05 -4.91
N GLU A 197 -10.92 24.61 -5.18
CA GLU A 197 -12.03 24.70 -4.23
C GLU A 197 -12.35 23.35 -3.55
N PHE A 198 -12.40 22.26 -4.32
CA PHE A 198 -12.68 20.92 -3.79
C PHE A 198 -11.62 20.46 -2.80
N LEU A 199 -10.34 20.65 -3.14
CA LEU A 199 -9.23 20.24 -2.29
C LEU A 199 -9.15 21.09 -1.01
N PHE A 200 -9.41 22.39 -1.09
CA PHE A 200 -9.56 23.23 0.11
C PHE A 200 -10.64 22.69 1.04
N LYS A 201 -11.83 22.38 0.50
CA LYS A 201 -12.95 21.82 1.28
C LYS A 201 -12.60 20.46 1.91
N ASP A 202 -11.92 19.59 1.17
CA ASP A 202 -11.46 18.30 1.69
C ASP A 202 -10.44 18.45 2.82
N LEU A 203 -9.49 19.38 2.68
CA LEU A 203 -8.50 19.68 3.71
C LEU A 203 -9.15 20.23 4.98
N MET A 204 -10.01 21.25 4.88
CA MET A 204 -10.71 21.85 6.03
C MET A 204 -11.54 20.79 6.77
N ARG A 205 -12.39 20.07 6.04
CA ARG A 205 -13.25 19.01 6.61
C ARG A 205 -12.42 17.90 7.25
N GLY A 206 -11.38 17.44 6.55
CA GLY A 206 -10.49 16.39 7.02
C GLY A 206 -9.76 16.80 8.31
N LEU A 207 -9.17 17.98 8.35
CA LEU A 207 -8.43 18.47 9.51
C LEU A 207 -9.35 18.69 10.72
N ARG A 208 -10.51 19.33 10.54
CA ARG A 208 -11.51 19.48 11.64
C ARG A 208 -11.94 18.13 12.19
N GLY A 209 -12.28 17.18 11.32
CA GLY A 209 -12.71 15.84 11.71
C GLY A 209 -11.63 15.01 12.41
N LEU A 210 -10.34 15.34 12.21
CA LEU A 210 -9.19 14.66 12.80
C LEU A 210 -8.60 15.40 14.01
N GLY A 211 -9.27 16.45 14.50
CA GLY A 211 -8.84 17.21 15.68
C GLY A 211 -7.73 18.23 15.42
N GLU A 212 -7.38 18.49 14.16
CA GLU A 212 -6.38 19.49 13.74
C GLU A 212 -7.05 20.84 13.43
N GLY A 213 -7.84 21.35 14.37
CA GLY A 213 -8.71 22.52 14.18
C GLY A 213 -7.97 23.79 13.77
N GLU A 214 -6.86 24.10 14.44
CA GLU A 214 -6.01 25.26 14.12
C GLU A 214 -5.50 25.21 12.67
N ALA A 215 -5.05 24.04 12.22
CA ALA A 215 -4.61 23.86 10.84
C ALA A 215 -5.77 23.97 9.85
N ALA A 216 -6.99 23.60 10.23
CA ALA A 216 -8.17 23.81 9.41
C ALA A 216 -8.53 25.29 9.27
N ASP A 217 -8.42 26.06 10.37
CA ASP A 217 -8.64 27.50 10.37
C ASP A 217 -7.59 28.22 9.51
N ASP A 218 -6.34 27.74 9.49
CA ASP A 218 -5.30 28.24 8.57
C ASP A 218 -5.69 28.03 7.10
N VAL A 219 -6.18 26.82 6.77
CA VAL A 219 -6.64 26.49 5.41
C VAL A 219 -7.86 27.34 5.02
N GLU A 220 -8.76 27.61 5.95
CA GLU A 220 -9.97 28.42 5.70
C GLU A 220 -9.61 29.87 5.39
N ARG A 221 -8.68 30.48 6.13
CA ARG A 221 -8.17 31.83 5.82
C ARG A 221 -7.52 31.90 4.44
N ASP A 222 -6.72 30.90 4.09
CA ASP A 222 -6.11 30.82 2.75
C ASP A 222 -7.19 30.62 1.66
N PHE A 223 -8.24 29.83 1.93
CA PHE A 223 -9.35 29.65 1.01
C PHE A 223 -10.14 30.95 0.77
N GLU A 224 -10.40 31.74 1.81
CA GLU A 224 -11.06 33.04 1.69
C GLU A 224 -10.27 34.00 0.80
N VAL A 225 -8.96 34.12 1.03
CA VAL A 225 -8.06 34.93 0.19
C VAL A 225 -8.12 34.45 -1.27
N TRP A 226 -8.08 33.14 -1.50
CA TRP A 226 -8.09 32.56 -2.84
C TRP A 226 -9.43 32.85 -3.55
N SER A 227 -10.54 32.67 -2.83
CA SER A 227 -11.90 32.86 -3.36
C SER A 227 -12.20 34.31 -3.74
N ASN A 228 -11.59 35.27 -3.05
CA ASN A 228 -11.68 36.70 -3.33
C ASN A 228 -10.74 37.18 -4.45
N GLY A 229 -10.06 36.26 -5.17
CA GLY A 229 -9.12 36.61 -6.22
C GLY A 229 -7.77 37.12 -5.72
N GLY A 230 -7.43 36.83 -4.45
CA GLY A 230 -6.17 37.20 -3.83
C GLY A 230 -4.96 36.65 -4.59
N SER A 231 -3.84 37.37 -4.50
CA SER A 231 -2.62 37.01 -5.22
C SER A 231 -2.00 35.73 -4.65
N ARG A 232 -1.27 34.98 -5.49
CA ARG A 232 -0.48 33.81 -5.02
C ARG A 232 0.45 34.17 -3.86
N SER A 233 1.03 35.37 -3.85
CA SER A 233 1.89 35.86 -2.77
C SER A 233 1.20 35.99 -1.41
N GLU A 234 -0.11 36.26 -1.38
CA GLU A 234 -0.87 36.38 -0.13
C GLU A 234 -1.25 35.00 0.44
N LEU A 235 -1.52 34.03 -0.44
CA LEU A 235 -1.86 32.65 -0.08
C LEU A 235 -0.69 31.85 0.52
N LEU A 236 0.53 32.32 0.33
CA LEU A 236 1.75 31.53 0.53
C LEU A 236 2.64 32.08 1.65
N ARG A 237 2.09 32.93 2.53
CA ARG A 237 2.77 33.28 3.79
C ARG A 237 2.83 32.02 4.66
N VAL A 238 4.05 31.49 4.84
CA VAL A 238 4.38 30.32 5.67
C VAL A 238 4.77 30.79 7.06
#